data_AF-A0A1Y1RPA5-F1
#
_entry.id   AF-A0A1Y1RPA5-F1
#
_cell.length_a   1.000
_cell.length_b   1.000
_cell.length_c   1.000
_cell.angle_alpha   90.00
_cell.angle_beta   90.00
_cell.angle_gamma   90.00
#
_symmetry.space_group_name_H-M   'P 1'
#
loop_
_entity.id
_entity.type
_entity.pdbx_description
1 polymer ?
#
loop_
_entity_poly.entity_id
_entity_poly.type
_entity_poly.pdbx_seq_one_letter_code
_entity_poly.pdbx_strand_id
1 'polypeptide(L)'
;MLMYSVRRLITAVVILFGASFLIYNLVAIAGDPLEDLRVSTSPNKEALIAQRIEALDLNTPAPLRYFSWLGGVLGCFAGKCDFGQNLAGTPVTQLLSNAVAQTLTLVVAATVLSILIGVSLGIISALRQYSGLDYTVTFASFLFFSLPSFWIAVLLKEFVAIGFNDFLRDPVISIPTTLLIAVIAGAFWYSASFGKQKTRYLMGVLGFVLTAGAIVFVSTTEWFSRPFLGLPFIIPLGLAAALIFTILVSGLRNRRALSAGLALVVVGAAAYFPIQGLLSQATLLMLVLITLAFMALGVAAGLIAGGYDKGQGARVGMLTGLTMALLIIVDRFMQAWPAYVANGRIKGRPIPTANASTPNLQGDFWILSTDTLTHILLPTIALTLISLASYSRYSRASMLEIMNQDYIRTARAKGVSERSVVMKHAFRNALIPLATIIAMDIGAIIGGAAITERIFAFKGMGTLFLDSLAHTDPNPVMGVFLLTGIMALVFNLVADLLYSALDPRVRVKAS
;
A
#
# COMPACT_ATOMS: atom_id res chain seq x y z
N MET A 1 26.42 9.71 15.47
CA MET A 1 25.05 9.22 15.17
C MET A 1 24.23 8.97 16.42
N LEU A 2 24.73 8.22 17.41
CA LEU A 2 23.99 7.92 18.65
C LEU A 2 23.66 9.20 19.46
N MET A 3 24.63 10.08 19.71
CA MET A 3 24.39 11.35 20.43
C MET A 3 23.39 12.28 19.71
N TYR A 4 23.43 12.33 18.38
CA TYR A 4 22.47 13.09 17.56
C TYR A 4 21.05 12.52 17.68
N SER A 5 20.92 11.19 17.58
CA SER A 5 19.65 10.48 17.70
C SER A 5 19.03 10.66 19.09
N VAL A 6 19.85 10.58 20.15
CA VAL A 6 19.42 10.81 21.53
C VAL A 6 18.95 12.25 21.75
N ARG A 7 19.69 13.26 21.28
CA ARG A 7 19.28 14.67 21.40
C ARG A 7 17.95 14.93 20.69
N ARG A 8 17.77 14.35 19.50
CA ARG A 8 16.53 14.45 18.72
C ARG A 8 15.36 13.76 19.44
N LEU A 9 15.59 12.57 19.99
CA LEU A 9 14.58 11.83 20.76
C LEU A 9 14.14 12.59 22.00
N ILE A 10 15.07 13.17 22.76
CA ILE A 10 14.75 13.99 23.95
C ILE A 10 13.90 15.21 23.53
N THR A 11 14.33 15.93 22.49
CA THR A 11 13.60 17.11 21.98
C THR A 11 12.17 16.73 21.57
N ALA A 12 12.03 15.61 20.86
CA ALA A 12 10.75 15.07 20.45
C ALA A 12 9.84 14.69 21.63
N VAL A 13 10.38 14.02 22.66
CA VAL A 13 9.62 13.64 23.86
C VAL A 13 9.15 14.88 24.61
N VAL A 14 10.00 15.91 24.74
CA VAL A 14 9.62 17.18 25.37
C VAL A 14 8.52 17.89 24.58
N ILE A 15 8.63 17.95 23.26
CA ILE A 15 7.59 18.52 22.38
C ILE A 15 6.28 17.73 22.51
N LEU A 16 6.35 16.39 22.46
CA LEU A 16 5.17 15.54 22.57
C LEU A 16 4.48 15.71 23.92
N PHE A 17 5.26 15.75 25.02
CA PHE A 17 4.74 16.02 26.35
C PHE A 17 4.04 17.38 26.41
N GLY A 18 4.73 18.46 25.99
CA GLY A 18 4.16 19.81 26.01
C GLY A 18 2.92 19.95 25.14
N ALA A 19 2.95 19.41 23.92
CA ALA A 19 1.80 19.42 23.02
C ALA A 19 0.64 18.59 23.58
N SER A 20 0.93 17.42 24.17
CA SER A 20 -0.10 16.55 24.75
C SER A 20 -0.78 17.20 25.97
N PHE A 21 -0.01 17.87 26.82
CA PHE A 21 -0.56 18.65 27.93
C PHE A 21 -1.47 19.77 27.43
N LEU A 22 -1.03 20.54 26.43
CA LEU A 22 -1.83 21.63 25.87
C LEU A 22 -3.12 21.10 25.24
N ILE A 23 -3.05 20.05 24.42
CA ILE A 23 -4.22 19.50 23.73
C ILE A 23 -5.21 18.89 24.72
N TYR A 24 -4.74 18.15 25.74
CA TYR A 24 -5.62 17.61 26.77
C TYR A 24 -6.44 18.72 27.42
N ASN A 25 -5.78 19.81 27.83
CA ASN A 25 -6.45 20.94 28.48
C ASN A 25 -7.40 21.66 27.51
N LEU A 26 -6.98 21.88 26.26
CA LEU A 26 -7.83 22.50 25.24
C LEU A 26 -9.11 21.70 25.01
N VAL A 27 -9.01 20.38 24.87
CA VAL A 27 -10.18 19.51 24.69
C VAL A 27 -11.04 19.51 25.94
N ALA A 28 -10.45 19.37 27.12
CA ALA A 28 -11.19 19.36 28.38
C ALA A 28 -11.92 20.67 28.69
N ILE A 29 -11.45 21.81 28.15
CA ILE A 29 -12.07 23.13 28.32
C ILE A 29 -13.04 23.47 27.17
N ALA A 30 -12.89 22.84 26.00
CA ALA A 30 -13.65 23.20 24.80
C ALA A 30 -15.17 22.96 24.89
N GLY A 31 -15.62 22.04 25.75
CA GLY A 31 -17.04 21.70 25.88
C GLY A 31 -17.38 20.93 27.16
N ASP A 32 -18.66 20.57 27.30
CA ASP A 32 -19.18 19.84 28.45
C ASP A 32 -19.34 18.33 28.14
N PRO A 33 -18.55 17.43 28.76
CA PRO A 33 -18.64 15.98 28.53
C PRO A 33 -19.94 15.34 29.05
N LEU A 34 -20.80 16.12 29.72
CA LEU A 34 -22.09 15.69 30.26
C LEU A 34 -23.27 16.28 29.47
N GLU A 35 -23.03 17.01 28.38
CA GLU A 35 -24.08 17.71 27.63
C GLU A 35 -25.19 16.76 27.14
N ASP A 36 -24.81 15.61 26.57
CA ASP A 36 -25.72 14.55 26.10
C ASP A 36 -26.63 14.03 27.23
N LEU A 37 -26.08 13.83 28.42
CA LEU A 37 -26.83 13.39 29.59
C LEU A 37 -27.68 14.51 30.17
N ARG A 38 -27.22 15.77 30.15
CA ARG A 38 -27.97 16.95 30.64
C ARG A 38 -29.21 17.24 29.80
N VAL A 39 -29.21 16.91 28.51
CA VAL A 39 -30.37 17.08 27.62
C VAL A 39 -31.28 15.83 27.61
N SER A 40 -30.79 14.67 28.07
CA SER A 40 -31.57 13.43 28.13
C SER A 40 -32.81 13.55 29.03
N THR A 41 -33.91 12.93 28.58
CA THR A 41 -35.17 12.75 29.36
C THR A 41 -35.20 11.42 30.14
N SER A 42 -34.04 10.76 30.23
CA SER A 42 -33.73 9.59 31.05
C SER A 42 -34.34 9.61 32.47
N PRO A 43 -35.22 8.71 32.94
CA PRO A 43 -35.58 8.66 34.38
C PRO A 43 -34.37 8.45 35.30
N ASN A 44 -33.32 7.80 34.79
CA ASN A 44 -32.05 7.53 35.47
C ASN A 44 -30.94 8.55 35.13
N LYS A 45 -31.27 9.71 34.56
CA LYS A 45 -30.33 10.74 34.13
C LYS A 45 -29.32 11.12 35.21
N GLU A 46 -29.78 11.42 36.43
CA GLU A 46 -28.91 11.88 37.52
C GLU A 46 -27.89 10.81 37.93
N ALA A 47 -28.32 9.54 37.96
CA ALA A 47 -27.44 8.40 38.24
C ALA A 47 -26.37 8.23 37.13
N LEU A 48 -26.75 8.38 35.86
CA LEU A 48 -25.80 8.32 34.73
C LEU A 48 -24.79 9.46 34.77
N ILE A 49 -25.22 10.68 35.15
CA ILE A 49 -24.32 11.83 35.32
C ILE A 49 -23.32 11.56 36.43
N ALA A 50 -23.78 11.11 37.61
CA ALA A 50 -22.91 10.79 38.73
C ALA A 50 -21.90 9.69 38.36
N GLN A 51 -22.37 8.62 37.70
CA GLN A 51 -21.52 7.53 37.22
C GLN A 51 -20.43 8.03 36.25
N ARG A 52 -20.78 8.91 35.30
CA ARG A 52 -19.80 9.44 34.33
C ARG A 52 -18.81 10.40 34.98
N ILE A 53 -19.23 11.20 35.95
CA ILE A 53 -18.35 12.06 36.74
C ILE A 53 -17.30 11.24 37.47
N GLU A 54 -17.70 10.13 38.10
CA GLU A 54 -16.78 9.23 38.79
C GLU A 54 -15.87 8.48 37.81
N ALA A 55 -16.43 7.90 36.74
CA ALA A 55 -15.68 7.10 35.78
C ALA A 55 -14.61 7.89 35.01
N LEU A 56 -14.82 9.17 34.76
CA LEU A 56 -13.89 10.04 34.04
C LEU A 56 -13.15 11.04 34.94
N ASP A 57 -13.31 10.90 36.27
CA ASP A 57 -12.74 11.79 37.28
C ASP A 57 -13.00 13.29 36.96
N LEU A 58 -14.25 13.64 36.62
CA LEU A 58 -14.60 14.99 36.18
C LEU A 58 -14.51 16.05 37.30
N ASN A 59 -14.40 15.62 38.56
CA ASN A 59 -14.26 16.50 39.72
C ASN A 59 -12.85 17.09 39.84
N THR A 60 -11.84 16.46 39.23
CA THR A 60 -10.47 17.00 39.25
C THR A 60 -10.30 18.05 38.15
N PRO A 61 -9.63 19.19 38.44
CA PRO A 61 -9.29 20.17 37.43
C PRO A 61 -8.49 19.54 36.28
N ALA A 62 -8.80 19.93 35.04
CA ALA A 62 -8.20 19.35 33.83
C ALA A 62 -6.66 19.25 33.85
N PRO A 63 -5.90 20.26 34.34
CA PRO A 63 -4.45 20.15 34.43
C PRO A 63 -3.96 19.00 35.32
N LEU A 64 -4.64 18.73 36.43
CA LEU A 64 -4.31 17.64 37.35
C LEU A 64 -4.76 16.30 36.78
N ARG A 65 -5.95 16.26 36.17
CA ARG A 65 -6.50 15.09 35.52
C ARG A 65 -5.57 14.56 34.41
N TYR A 66 -4.92 15.45 33.65
CA TYR A 66 -3.90 15.06 32.68
C TYR A 66 -2.77 14.21 33.30
N PHE A 67 -2.26 14.58 34.48
CA PHE A 67 -1.16 13.83 35.11
C PHE A 67 -1.62 12.46 35.60
N SER A 68 -2.88 12.33 36.06
CA SER A 68 -3.46 11.03 36.40
C SER A 68 -3.58 10.13 35.16
N TRP A 69 -4.08 10.68 34.05
CA TRP A 69 -4.18 10.00 32.77
C TRP A 69 -2.80 9.60 32.23
N LEU A 70 -1.83 10.51 32.26
CA LEU A 70 -0.45 10.22 31.85
C LEU A 70 0.18 9.13 32.73
N GLY A 71 -0.11 9.10 34.03
CA GLY A 71 0.30 8.02 34.92
C GLY A 71 -0.23 6.65 34.47
N GLY A 72 -1.50 6.59 34.06
CA GLY A 72 -2.10 5.38 33.47
C GLY A 72 -1.41 4.94 32.17
N VAL A 73 -1.11 5.90 31.29
CA VAL A 73 -0.40 5.64 30.02
C VAL A 73 1.03 5.15 30.27
N LEU A 74 1.76 5.79 31.20
CA LEU A 74 3.11 5.36 31.59
C LEU A 74 3.12 3.98 32.26
N GLY A 75 1.99 3.55 32.84
CA GLY A 75 1.76 2.19 33.30
C GLY A 75 2.00 1.12 32.22
N CYS A 76 1.92 1.48 30.92
CA CYS A 76 2.29 0.61 29.82
C CYS A 76 3.73 0.06 29.94
N PHE A 77 4.67 0.86 30.43
CA PHE A 77 6.06 0.39 30.63
C PHE A 77 6.18 -0.69 31.71
N ALA A 78 5.21 -0.77 32.62
CA ALA A 78 5.11 -1.77 33.67
C ALA A 78 4.11 -2.90 33.33
N GLY A 79 3.62 -2.98 32.08
CA GLY A 79 2.67 -3.99 31.63
C GLY A 79 1.21 -3.73 32.00
N LYS A 80 0.88 -2.56 32.57
CA LYS A 80 -0.49 -2.15 32.91
C LYS A 80 -0.87 -0.90 32.11
N CYS A 81 -1.11 -1.08 30.82
CA CYS A 81 -1.56 0.00 29.94
C CYS A 81 -2.99 0.44 30.27
N ASP A 82 -3.16 1.70 30.68
CA ASP A 82 -4.49 2.30 30.83
C ASP A 82 -4.55 3.68 30.17
N PHE A 83 -5.45 3.82 29.18
CA PHE A 83 -5.70 5.09 28.48
C PHE A 83 -7.01 5.75 28.94
N GLY A 84 -7.64 5.21 29.98
CA GLY A 84 -8.96 5.60 30.45
C GLY A 84 -10.09 4.97 29.63
N GLN A 85 -11.30 5.46 29.89
CA GLN A 85 -12.52 5.09 29.18
C GLN A 85 -13.04 6.27 28.36
N ASN A 86 -13.79 5.96 27.30
CA ASN A 86 -14.54 6.96 26.55
C ASN A 86 -15.83 7.35 27.29
N LEU A 87 -16.57 8.34 26.77
CA LEU A 87 -17.87 8.76 27.33
C LEU A 87 -18.90 7.61 27.45
N ALA A 88 -18.80 6.59 26.61
CA ALA A 88 -19.67 5.41 26.62
C ALA A 88 -19.21 4.29 27.58
N GLY A 89 -18.15 4.50 28.37
CA GLY A 89 -17.59 3.51 29.30
C GLY A 89 -16.77 2.41 28.63
N THR A 90 -16.47 2.54 27.33
CA THR A 90 -15.61 1.60 26.61
C THR A 90 -14.13 1.93 26.87
N PRO A 91 -13.27 0.94 27.21
CA PRO A 91 -11.85 1.16 27.37
C PRO A 91 -11.21 1.73 26.10
N VAL A 92 -10.45 2.82 26.24
CA VAL A 92 -9.78 3.48 25.12
C VAL A 92 -8.72 2.59 24.50
N THR A 93 -8.07 1.73 25.29
CA THR A 93 -7.11 0.71 24.80
C THR A 93 -7.70 -0.17 23.69
N GLN A 94 -8.96 -0.59 23.84
CA GLN A 94 -9.64 -1.41 22.85
C GLN A 94 -9.94 -0.62 21.58
N LEU A 95 -10.43 0.62 21.71
CA LEU A 95 -10.70 1.51 20.59
C LEU A 95 -9.43 1.82 19.79
N LEU A 96 -8.33 2.13 20.49
CA LEU A 96 -7.04 2.42 19.89
C LEU A 96 -6.46 1.21 19.16
N SER A 97 -6.50 0.01 19.75
CA SER A 97 -5.94 -1.19 19.11
C SER A 97 -6.58 -1.47 17.74
N ASN A 98 -7.90 -1.34 17.64
CA ASN A 98 -8.63 -1.48 16.39
C ASN A 98 -8.31 -0.35 15.42
N ALA A 99 -8.36 0.90 15.90
CA ALA A 99 -8.11 2.09 15.09
C ALA A 99 -6.70 2.12 14.48
N VAL A 100 -5.69 1.79 15.28
CA VAL A 100 -4.29 1.69 14.87
C VAL A 100 -4.12 0.64 13.78
N ALA A 101 -4.71 -0.55 13.93
CA ALA A 101 -4.61 -1.62 12.94
C ALA A 101 -5.20 -1.19 11.58
N GLN A 102 -6.34 -0.50 11.59
CA GLN A 102 -6.98 -0.01 10.36
C GLN A 102 -6.13 1.06 9.67
N THR A 103 -5.73 2.10 10.41
CA THR A 103 -4.92 3.18 9.84
C THR A 103 -3.58 2.65 9.34
N LEU A 104 -2.88 1.82 10.11
CA LEU A 104 -1.61 1.23 9.68
C LEU A 104 -1.76 0.40 8.41
N THR A 105 -2.81 -0.40 8.28
CA THR A 105 -3.06 -1.18 7.06
C THR A 105 -3.17 -0.27 5.85
N LEU A 106 -3.93 0.82 5.95
CA LEU A 106 -4.10 1.79 4.86
C LEU A 106 -2.79 2.53 4.54
N VAL A 107 -2.14 3.09 5.56
CA VAL A 107 -0.91 3.88 5.41
C VAL A 107 0.22 3.03 4.84
N VAL A 108 0.45 1.82 5.36
CA VAL A 108 1.52 0.93 4.90
C VAL A 108 1.25 0.47 3.48
N ALA A 109 0.02 0.02 3.16
CA ALA A 109 -0.32 -0.42 1.81
C ALA A 109 -0.15 0.72 0.79
N ALA A 110 -0.66 1.91 1.10
CA ALA A 110 -0.54 3.07 0.23
C ALA A 110 0.92 3.51 0.05
N THR A 111 1.71 3.56 1.12
CA THR A 111 3.13 3.96 1.08
C THR A 111 3.95 3.00 0.22
N VAL A 112 3.74 1.69 0.39
CA VAL A 112 4.45 0.68 -0.41
C VAL A 112 4.08 0.83 -1.89
N LEU A 113 2.79 0.94 -2.21
CA LEU A 113 2.34 1.11 -3.59
C LEU A 113 2.82 2.43 -4.21
N SER A 114 2.77 3.52 -3.46
CA SER A 114 3.19 4.84 -3.94
C SER A 114 4.69 4.91 -4.20
N ILE A 115 5.51 4.28 -3.34
CA ILE A 115 6.95 4.14 -3.58
C ILE A 115 7.19 3.29 -4.81
N LEU A 116 6.59 2.09 -4.89
CA LEU A 116 6.84 1.17 -6.00
C LEU A 116 6.43 1.78 -7.35
N ILE A 117 5.24 2.35 -7.44
CA ILE A 117 4.71 2.92 -8.68
C ILE A 117 5.35 4.29 -8.95
N GLY A 118 5.34 5.19 -7.97
CA GLY A 118 5.82 6.57 -8.13
C GLY A 118 7.31 6.63 -8.45
N VAL A 119 8.15 5.89 -7.71
CA VAL A 119 9.61 5.88 -7.97
C VAL A 119 9.90 5.27 -9.34
N SER A 120 9.24 4.17 -9.69
CA SER A 120 9.40 3.52 -11.01
C SER A 120 9.02 4.45 -12.16
N LEU A 121 7.84 5.09 -12.07
CA LEU A 121 7.39 6.06 -13.08
C LEU A 121 8.34 7.25 -13.17
N GLY A 122 8.78 7.80 -12.04
CA GLY A 122 9.70 8.94 -12.00
C GLY A 122 11.05 8.64 -12.66
N ILE A 123 11.63 7.46 -12.40
CA ILE A 123 12.89 7.04 -13.02
C ILE A 123 12.71 6.79 -14.52
N ILE A 124 11.65 6.09 -14.93
CA ILE A 124 11.39 5.84 -16.35
C ILE A 124 11.17 7.16 -17.10
N SER A 125 10.47 8.11 -16.49
CA SER A 125 10.27 9.47 -16.99
C SER A 125 11.61 10.20 -17.18
N ALA A 126 12.50 10.15 -16.17
CA ALA A 126 13.82 10.78 -16.23
C ALA A 126 14.75 10.18 -17.29
N LEU A 127 14.75 8.85 -17.41
CA LEU A 127 15.54 8.15 -18.43
C LEU A 127 15.06 8.46 -19.86
N ARG A 128 13.80 8.89 -19.99
CA ARG A 128 13.17 9.26 -21.26
C ARG A 128 12.77 10.74 -21.26
N GLN A 129 13.67 11.60 -20.79
CA GLN A 129 13.45 13.03 -20.73
C GLN A 129 12.95 13.59 -22.08
N TYR A 130 11.95 14.47 -22.04
CA TYR A 130 11.30 15.07 -23.22
C TYR A 130 10.56 14.09 -24.14
N SER A 131 10.30 12.86 -23.69
CA SER A 131 9.46 11.91 -24.43
C SER A 131 7.97 12.09 -24.14
N GLY A 132 7.10 11.49 -24.96
CA GLY A 132 5.65 11.48 -24.70
C GLY A 132 5.28 10.87 -23.34
N LEU A 133 6.01 9.84 -22.90
CA LEU A 133 5.87 9.26 -21.56
C LEU A 133 6.17 10.31 -20.49
N ASP A 134 7.25 11.07 -20.66
CA ASP A 134 7.67 12.09 -19.70
C ASP A 134 6.62 13.17 -19.52
N TYR A 135 6.08 13.69 -20.62
CA TYR A 135 4.98 14.66 -20.58
C TYR A 135 3.71 14.07 -19.96
N THR A 136 3.35 12.82 -20.26
CA THR A 136 2.15 12.16 -19.73
C THR A 136 2.25 11.94 -18.23
N VAL A 137 3.37 11.39 -17.75
CA VAL A 137 3.61 11.17 -16.31
C VAL A 137 3.64 12.51 -15.58
N THR A 138 4.35 13.50 -16.11
CA THR A 138 4.42 14.84 -15.50
C THR A 138 3.04 15.49 -15.40
N PHE A 139 2.23 15.45 -16.46
CA PHE A 139 0.87 15.97 -16.45
C PHE A 139 -0.01 15.24 -15.43
N ALA A 140 0.00 13.91 -15.43
CA ALA A 140 -0.77 13.11 -14.47
C ALA A 140 -0.36 13.41 -13.02
N SER A 141 0.94 13.53 -12.74
CA SER A 141 1.44 13.91 -11.42
C SER A 141 0.97 15.29 -11.00
N PHE A 142 0.98 16.29 -11.89
CA PHE A 142 0.45 17.63 -11.58
C PHE A 142 -1.07 17.62 -11.36
N LEU A 143 -1.81 16.85 -12.16
CA LEU A 143 -3.25 16.69 -11.99
C LEU A 143 -3.55 16.13 -10.60
N PHE A 144 -2.99 14.97 -10.23
CA PHE A 144 -3.26 14.36 -8.93
C PHE A 144 -2.74 15.17 -7.75
N PHE A 145 -1.63 15.90 -7.92
CA PHE A 145 -1.13 16.81 -6.88
C PHE A 145 -2.07 18.01 -6.64
N SER A 146 -2.76 18.48 -7.68
CA SER A 146 -3.64 19.65 -7.60
C SER A 146 -5.05 19.32 -7.12
N LEU A 147 -5.43 18.04 -7.13
CA LEU A 147 -6.76 17.59 -6.74
C LEU A 147 -6.83 17.36 -5.22
N PRO A 148 -7.83 17.92 -4.52
CA PRO A 148 -8.03 17.62 -3.11
C PRO A 148 -8.26 16.12 -2.87
N SER A 149 -7.69 15.60 -1.78
CA SER A 149 -7.80 14.18 -1.39
C SER A 149 -9.25 13.70 -1.29
N PHE A 150 -10.12 14.54 -0.72
CA PHE A 150 -11.53 14.22 -0.57
C PHE A 150 -12.25 14.08 -1.91
N TRP A 151 -11.85 14.87 -2.90
CA TRP A 151 -12.46 14.84 -4.23
C TRP A 151 -12.12 13.53 -4.94
N ILE A 152 -10.85 13.12 -4.90
CA ILE A 152 -10.41 11.81 -5.42
C ILE A 152 -11.19 10.67 -4.74
N ALA A 153 -11.31 10.70 -3.41
CA ALA A 153 -12.05 9.69 -2.67
C ALA A 153 -13.52 9.60 -3.09
N VAL A 154 -14.19 10.74 -3.30
CA VAL A 154 -15.59 10.80 -3.79
C VAL A 154 -15.70 10.27 -5.22
N LEU A 155 -14.78 10.63 -6.12
CA LEU A 155 -14.77 10.09 -7.49
C LEU A 155 -14.55 8.57 -7.51
N LEU A 156 -13.69 8.05 -6.65
CA LEU A 156 -13.47 6.61 -6.52
C LEU A 156 -14.75 5.90 -6.04
N LYS A 157 -15.51 6.50 -5.12
CA LYS A 157 -16.81 5.96 -4.74
C LYS A 157 -17.80 5.93 -5.90
N GLU A 158 -17.94 7.05 -6.60
CA GLU A 158 -18.92 7.19 -7.68
C GLU A 158 -18.59 6.28 -8.87
N PHE A 159 -17.38 6.42 -9.42
CA PHE A 159 -17.03 5.76 -10.68
C PHE A 159 -16.47 4.35 -10.49
N VAL A 160 -15.69 4.10 -9.42
CA VAL A 160 -15.03 2.82 -9.21
C VAL A 160 -15.85 1.89 -8.31
N ALA A 161 -16.54 2.38 -7.29
CA ALA A 161 -17.37 1.53 -6.44
C ALA A 161 -18.79 1.36 -7.01
N ILE A 162 -19.55 2.45 -7.09
CA ILE A 162 -20.95 2.43 -7.49
C ILE A 162 -21.06 2.02 -8.95
N GLY A 163 -20.34 2.71 -9.84
CA GLY A 163 -20.31 2.41 -11.27
C GLY A 163 -19.89 0.98 -11.60
N PHE A 164 -18.83 0.46 -10.96
CA PHE A 164 -18.41 -0.93 -11.19
C PHE A 164 -19.41 -1.95 -10.64
N ASN A 165 -19.97 -1.72 -9.46
CA ASN A 165 -20.99 -2.62 -8.91
C ASN A 165 -22.25 -2.67 -9.77
N ASP A 166 -22.65 -1.54 -10.36
CA ASP A 166 -23.79 -1.50 -11.27
C ASP A 166 -23.46 -2.18 -12.60
N PHE A 167 -22.23 -2.00 -13.11
CA PHE A 167 -21.71 -2.74 -14.26
C PHE A 167 -21.68 -4.26 -14.04
N LEU A 168 -21.34 -4.74 -12.84
CA LEU A 168 -21.31 -6.18 -12.55
C LEU A 168 -22.68 -6.88 -12.67
N ARG A 169 -23.79 -6.14 -12.65
CA ARG A 169 -25.12 -6.72 -12.86
C ARG A 169 -25.34 -7.18 -14.30
N ASP A 170 -24.74 -6.46 -15.24
CA ASP A 170 -24.76 -6.76 -16.68
C ASP A 170 -23.39 -6.39 -17.27
N PRO A 171 -22.39 -7.29 -17.17
CA PRO A 171 -20.97 -7.00 -17.41
C PRO A 171 -20.62 -6.92 -18.91
N VAL A 172 -21.52 -6.35 -19.72
CA VAL A 172 -21.35 -6.21 -21.17
C VAL A 172 -20.81 -4.81 -21.47
N ILE A 173 -19.63 -4.77 -22.09
CA ILE A 173 -19.03 -3.52 -22.56
C ILE A 173 -19.49 -3.25 -23.99
N SER A 174 -20.12 -2.10 -24.22
CA SER A 174 -20.60 -1.71 -25.54
C SER A 174 -19.46 -1.49 -26.54
N ILE A 175 -19.70 -1.77 -27.83
CA ILE A 175 -18.69 -1.59 -28.89
C ILE A 175 -18.14 -0.15 -28.93
N PRO A 176 -18.96 0.92 -28.83
CA PRO A 176 -18.43 2.29 -28.77
C PRO A 176 -17.48 2.51 -27.60
N THR A 177 -17.80 2.00 -26.41
CA THR A 177 -16.92 2.10 -25.24
C THR A 177 -15.64 1.30 -25.41
N THR A 178 -15.70 0.11 -26.02
CA THR A 178 -14.51 -0.69 -26.34
C THR A 178 -13.59 0.06 -27.30
N LEU A 179 -14.14 0.64 -28.36
CA LEU A 179 -13.35 1.43 -29.33
C LEU A 179 -12.73 2.65 -28.66
N LEU A 180 -13.48 3.38 -27.84
CA LEU A 180 -12.97 4.55 -27.10
C LEU A 180 -11.78 4.17 -26.21
N ILE A 181 -11.93 3.13 -25.37
CA ILE A 181 -10.86 2.66 -24.48
C ILE A 181 -9.64 2.18 -25.29
N ALA A 182 -9.87 1.44 -26.37
CA ALA A 182 -8.79 0.96 -27.23
C ALA A 182 -8.04 2.10 -27.93
N VAL A 183 -8.74 3.16 -28.38
CA VAL A 183 -8.09 4.36 -28.95
C VAL A 183 -7.22 5.04 -27.90
N ILE A 184 -7.73 5.23 -26.69
CA ILE A 184 -6.98 5.85 -25.59
C ILE A 184 -5.74 5.01 -25.26
N ALA A 185 -5.88 3.69 -25.15
CA ALA A 185 -4.77 2.78 -24.89
C ALA A 185 -3.76 2.78 -26.04
N GLY A 186 -4.21 2.79 -27.29
CA GLY A 186 -3.35 2.91 -28.47
C GLY A 186 -2.55 4.22 -28.49
N ALA A 187 -3.19 5.34 -28.15
CA ALA A 187 -2.52 6.64 -28.01
C ALA A 187 -1.49 6.64 -26.89
N PHE A 188 -1.81 6.01 -25.75
CA PHE A 188 -0.88 5.81 -24.64
C PHE A 188 0.33 4.96 -25.06
N TRP A 189 0.11 3.81 -25.70
CA TRP A 189 1.23 2.97 -26.15
C TRP A 189 2.07 3.65 -27.23
N TYR A 190 1.45 4.42 -28.12
CA TYR A 190 2.16 5.27 -29.08
C TYR A 190 3.06 6.32 -28.40
N SER A 191 2.56 6.98 -27.34
CA SER A 191 3.33 8.00 -26.60
C SER A 191 4.42 7.37 -25.71
N ALA A 192 4.15 6.19 -25.15
CA ALA A 192 5.05 5.45 -24.28
C ALA A 192 6.16 4.69 -25.03
N SER A 193 5.99 4.43 -26.32
CA SER A 193 6.93 3.63 -27.12
C SER A 193 8.17 4.40 -27.57
N PHE A 194 9.28 3.68 -27.69
CA PHE A 194 10.59 4.22 -28.11
C PHE A 194 10.92 3.85 -29.56
N GLY A 195 11.72 4.68 -30.22
CA GLY A 195 12.30 4.40 -31.53
C GLY A 195 11.72 5.24 -32.67
N LYS A 196 11.91 4.76 -33.91
CA LYS A 196 11.47 5.44 -35.14
C LYS A 196 9.94 5.62 -35.15
N GLN A 197 9.47 6.63 -35.87
CA GLN A 197 8.04 6.94 -36.00
C GLN A 197 7.21 5.71 -36.42
N LYS A 198 7.74 4.86 -37.32
CA LYS A 198 7.11 3.59 -37.71
C LYS A 198 6.90 2.63 -36.54
N THR A 199 7.89 2.47 -35.67
CA THR A 199 7.81 1.61 -34.47
C THR A 199 6.77 2.15 -33.50
N ARG A 200 6.70 3.46 -33.30
CA ARG A 200 5.72 4.09 -32.42
C ARG A 200 4.30 3.88 -32.92
N TYR A 201 4.05 4.08 -34.22
CA TYR A 201 2.75 3.78 -34.83
C TYR A 201 2.39 2.31 -34.70
N LEU A 202 3.32 1.40 -34.99
CA LEU A 202 3.09 -0.04 -34.84
C LEU A 202 2.71 -0.39 -33.40
N MET A 203 3.40 0.17 -32.40
CA MET A 203 3.06 -0.06 -30.99
C MET A 203 1.72 0.55 -30.59
N GLY A 204 1.35 1.70 -31.17
CA GLY A 204 0.01 2.27 -30.97
C GLY A 204 -1.10 1.40 -31.54
N VAL A 205 -0.92 0.91 -32.77
CA VAL A 205 -1.87 -0.03 -33.41
C VAL A 205 -1.93 -1.34 -32.66
N LEU A 206 -0.79 -1.90 -32.26
CA LEU A 206 -0.72 -3.12 -31.46
C LEU A 206 -1.42 -2.92 -30.10
N GLY A 207 -1.18 -1.79 -29.44
CA GLY A 207 -1.85 -1.41 -28.20
C GLY A 207 -3.37 -1.31 -28.35
N PHE A 208 -3.85 -0.70 -29.44
CA PHE A 208 -5.26 -0.64 -29.79
C PHE A 208 -5.85 -2.05 -29.99
N VAL A 209 -5.25 -2.87 -30.86
CA VAL A 209 -5.76 -4.20 -31.22
C VAL A 209 -5.77 -5.13 -29.99
N LEU A 210 -4.69 -5.13 -29.21
CA LEU A 210 -4.61 -5.96 -28.00
C LEU A 210 -5.62 -5.51 -26.94
N THR A 211 -5.81 -4.20 -26.76
CA THR A 211 -6.80 -3.68 -25.79
C THR A 211 -8.23 -3.99 -26.24
N ALA A 212 -8.56 -3.77 -27.51
CA ALA A 212 -9.87 -4.09 -28.06
C ALA A 212 -10.15 -5.60 -27.95
N GLY A 213 -9.18 -6.44 -28.34
CA GLY A 213 -9.29 -7.91 -28.22
C GLY A 213 -9.45 -8.37 -26.77
N ALA A 214 -8.71 -7.78 -25.83
CA ALA A 214 -8.84 -8.08 -24.41
C ALA A 214 -10.21 -7.69 -23.86
N ILE A 215 -10.74 -6.51 -24.22
CA ILE A 215 -12.07 -6.07 -23.79
C ILE A 215 -13.16 -6.96 -24.37
N VAL A 216 -13.07 -7.32 -25.66
CA VAL A 216 -14.03 -8.25 -26.29
C VAL A 216 -13.96 -9.60 -25.62
N PHE A 217 -12.76 -10.13 -25.35
CA PHE A 217 -12.58 -11.38 -24.61
C PHE A 217 -13.23 -11.31 -23.22
N VAL A 218 -12.94 -10.28 -22.44
CA VAL A 218 -13.47 -10.09 -21.09
C VAL A 218 -14.99 -9.93 -21.09
N SER A 219 -15.55 -9.20 -22.06
CA SER A 219 -16.99 -8.98 -22.23
C SER A 219 -17.71 -10.27 -22.65
N THR A 220 -17.15 -11.03 -23.61
CA THR A 220 -17.77 -12.28 -24.12
C THR A 220 -17.68 -13.45 -23.15
N THR A 221 -16.67 -13.47 -22.29
CA THR A 221 -16.48 -14.53 -21.27
C THR A 221 -17.09 -14.18 -19.92
N GLU A 222 -17.71 -12.99 -19.80
CA GLU A 222 -18.21 -12.44 -18.53
C GLU A 222 -17.14 -12.50 -17.42
N TRP A 223 -15.88 -12.27 -17.78
CA TRP A 223 -14.74 -12.52 -16.91
C TRP A 223 -14.80 -11.71 -15.60
N PHE A 224 -15.45 -10.54 -15.59
CA PHE A 224 -15.64 -9.76 -14.36
C PHE A 224 -16.57 -10.44 -13.33
N SER A 225 -17.52 -11.25 -13.79
CA SER A 225 -18.43 -12.01 -12.92
C SER A 225 -17.78 -13.31 -12.44
N ARG A 226 -16.95 -13.92 -13.29
CA ARG A 226 -16.24 -15.18 -13.01
C ARG A 226 -14.78 -15.08 -13.41
N PRO A 227 -13.95 -14.34 -12.67
CA PRO A 227 -12.56 -14.16 -13.04
C PRO A 227 -11.80 -15.48 -12.86
N PHE A 228 -10.86 -15.72 -13.76
CA PHE A 228 -9.94 -16.85 -13.71
C PHE A 228 -8.65 -16.53 -14.45
N LEU A 229 -7.55 -17.14 -14.03
CA LEU A 229 -6.32 -17.27 -14.83
C LEU A 229 -6.23 -18.70 -15.38
N GLY A 230 -6.33 -19.71 -14.52
CA GLY A 230 -6.06 -21.10 -14.90
C GLY A 230 -4.71 -21.31 -15.60
N LEU A 231 -4.48 -22.52 -16.11
CA LEU A 231 -3.24 -22.82 -16.84
C LEU A 231 -3.02 -21.98 -18.12
N PRO A 232 -4.05 -21.63 -18.92
CA PRO A 232 -3.86 -20.83 -20.14
C PRO A 232 -3.23 -19.46 -19.90
N PHE A 233 -3.46 -18.82 -18.75
CA PHE A 233 -2.81 -17.54 -18.41
C PHE A 233 -1.60 -17.71 -17.49
N ILE A 234 -1.63 -18.67 -16.55
CA ILE A 234 -0.50 -18.91 -15.64
C ILE A 234 0.77 -19.33 -16.39
N ILE A 235 0.66 -20.20 -17.39
CA ILE A 235 1.85 -20.69 -18.12
C ILE A 235 2.53 -19.54 -18.90
N PRO A 236 1.85 -18.78 -19.77
CA PRO A 236 2.48 -17.65 -20.46
C PRO A 236 3.05 -16.60 -19.52
N LEU A 237 2.35 -16.25 -18.43
CA LEU A 237 2.85 -15.29 -17.43
C LEU A 237 4.09 -15.83 -16.71
N GLY A 238 4.10 -17.12 -16.36
CA GLY A 238 5.26 -17.81 -15.79
C GLY A 238 6.45 -17.84 -16.73
N LEU A 239 6.23 -18.13 -18.02
CA LEU A 239 7.27 -18.10 -19.06
C LEU A 239 7.84 -16.68 -19.24
N ALA A 240 6.98 -15.67 -19.28
CA ALA A 240 7.40 -14.27 -19.36
C ALA A 240 8.23 -13.88 -18.12
N ALA A 241 7.79 -14.26 -16.92
CA ALA A 241 8.53 -14.03 -15.69
C ALA A 241 9.90 -14.69 -15.70
N ALA A 242 9.98 -15.97 -16.09
CA ALA A 242 11.26 -16.69 -16.23
C ALA A 242 12.22 -15.97 -17.18
N LEU A 243 11.72 -15.49 -18.32
CA LEU A 243 12.50 -14.74 -19.30
C LEU A 243 12.96 -13.39 -18.77
N ILE A 244 12.07 -12.63 -18.11
CA ILE A 244 12.39 -11.34 -17.48
C ILE A 244 13.46 -11.53 -16.41
N PHE A 245 13.31 -12.47 -15.48
CA PHE A 245 14.29 -12.70 -14.43
C PHE A 245 15.63 -13.19 -14.99
N THR A 246 15.62 -14.01 -16.04
CA THR A 246 16.85 -14.40 -16.75
C THR A 246 17.56 -13.17 -17.34
N ILE A 247 16.82 -12.29 -18.02
CA ILE A 247 17.36 -11.03 -18.57
C ILE A 247 17.93 -10.14 -17.46
N LEU A 248 17.25 -10.07 -16.31
CA LEU A 248 17.61 -9.25 -15.17
C LEU A 248 18.85 -9.76 -14.43
N VAL A 249 18.98 -11.07 -14.24
CA VAL A 249 20.01 -11.68 -13.38
C VAL A 249 21.25 -12.10 -14.16
N SER A 250 21.08 -12.82 -15.28
CA SER A 250 22.19 -13.49 -16.00
C SER A 250 22.37 -13.01 -17.44
N GLY A 251 21.39 -12.28 -17.98
CA GLY A 251 21.32 -11.95 -19.40
C GLY A 251 20.93 -13.15 -20.28
N LEU A 252 20.44 -12.89 -21.49
CA LEU A 252 19.90 -13.93 -22.39
C LEU A 252 20.94 -14.92 -22.93
N ARG A 253 22.24 -14.61 -22.80
CA ARG A 253 23.31 -15.51 -23.25
C ARG A 253 23.41 -16.77 -22.38
N ASN A 254 22.99 -16.71 -21.12
CA ASN A 254 23.04 -17.86 -20.22
C ASN A 254 21.79 -18.76 -20.37
N ARG A 255 21.82 -19.66 -21.36
CA ARG A 255 20.70 -20.59 -21.64
C ARG A 255 20.40 -21.56 -20.50
N ARG A 256 21.41 -21.89 -19.67
CA ARG A 256 21.23 -22.79 -18.53
C ARG A 256 20.43 -22.12 -17.40
N ALA A 257 20.68 -20.85 -17.12
CA ALA A 257 19.85 -20.08 -16.19
C ALA A 257 18.38 -19.98 -16.67
N LEU A 258 18.14 -19.79 -17.97
CA LEU A 258 16.80 -19.80 -18.54
C LEU A 258 16.11 -21.16 -18.34
N SER A 259 16.82 -22.26 -18.60
CA SER A 259 16.26 -23.61 -18.45
C SER A 259 15.80 -23.91 -17.02
N ALA A 260 16.47 -23.35 -16.00
CA ALA A 260 16.03 -23.45 -14.61
C ALA A 260 14.66 -22.78 -14.38
N GLY A 261 14.47 -21.56 -14.91
CA GLY A 261 13.19 -20.86 -14.83
C GLY A 261 12.09 -21.60 -15.58
N LEU A 262 12.36 -22.06 -16.81
CA LEU A 262 11.39 -22.81 -17.61
C LEU A 262 10.99 -24.14 -16.95
N ALA A 263 11.94 -24.88 -16.39
CA ALA A 263 11.65 -26.12 -15.66
C ALA A 263 10.67 -25.87 -14.50
N LEU A 264 10.81 -24.74 -13.82
CA LEU A 264 9.94 -24.41 -12.70
C LEU A 264 8.54 -23.97 -13.13
N VAL A 265 8.38 -23.36 -14.31
CA VAL A 265 7.05 -23.10 -14.88
C VAL A 265 6.32 -24.43 -15.13
N VAL A 266 7.02 -25.44 -15.64
CA VAL A 266 6.46 -26.79 -15.84
C VAL A 266 6.07 -27.42 -14.49
N VAL A 267 6.95 -27.34 -13.49
CA VAL A 267 6.64 -27.83 -12.14
C VAL A 267 5.42 -27.12 -11.56
N GLY A 268 5.32 -25.80 -11.69
CA GLY A 268 4.17 -25.04 -11.20
C GLY A 268 2.87 -25.36 -11.94
N ALA A 269 2.94 -25.59 -13.26
CA ALA A 269 1.78 -26.04 -14.03
C ALA A 269 1.32 -27.45 -13.61
N ALA A 270 2.25 -28.38 -13.36
CA ALA A 270 1.94 -29.72 -12.88
C ALA A 270 1.38 -29.70 -11.44
N ALA A 271 1.93 -28.83 -10.59
CA ALA A 271 1.51 -28.69 -9.19
C ALA A 271 0.18 -27.93 -9.02
N TYR A 272 -0.34 -27.28 -10.08
CA TYR A 272 -1.57 -26.49 -10.05
C TYR A 272 -2.75 -27.27 -9.44
N PHE A 273 -3.13 -28.42 -10.02
CA PHE A 273 -4.30 -29.16 -9.56
C PHE A 273 -4.16 -29.73 -8.14
N PRO A 274 -3.02 -30.37 -7.75
CA PRO A 274 -2.83 -30.82 -6.37
C PRO A 274 -2.90 -29.69 -5.33
N ILE A 275 -2.34 -28.52 -5.67
CA ILE A 275 -2.33 -27.37 -4.75
C ILE A 275 -3.73 -26.80 -4.56
N GLN A 276 -4.58 -26.79 -5.58
CA GLN A 276 -5.95 -26.30 -5.42
C GLN A 276 -6.74 -27.07 -4.34
N GLY A 277 -6.53 -28.39 -4.22
CA GLY A 277 -7.11 -29.19 -3.14
C GLY A 277 -6.61 -28.76 -1.76
N LEU A 278 -5.30 -28.52 -1.63
CA LEU A 278 -4.67 -28.00 -0.41
C LEU A 278 -5.17 -26.60 -0.05
N LEU A 279 -5.39 -25.73 -1.04
CA LEU A 279 -5.87 -24.37 -0.84
C LEU A 279 -7.34 -24.30 -0.37
N SER A 280 -8.10 -25.39 -0.41
CA SER A 280 -9.48 -25.41 0.10
C SER A 280 -9.58 -25.14 1.60
N GLN A 281 -8.54 -25.52 2.37
CA GLN A 281 -8.45 -25.30 3.82
C GLN A 281 -7.31 -24.31 4.15
N ALA A 282 -7.06 -23.37 3.24
CA ALA A 282 -5.92 -22.47 3.35
C ALA A 282 -5.94 -21.64 4.62
N THR A 283 -4.76 -21.50 5.22
CA THR A 283 -4.45 -20.50 6.25
C THR A 283 -3.30 -19.62 5.75
N LEU A 284 -3.10 -18.45 6.36
CA LEU A 284 -2.00 -17.55 6.00
C LEU A 284 -0.64 -18.27 6.06
N LEU A 285 -0.41 -19.08 7.10
CA LEU A 285 0.81 -19.87 7.26
C LEU A 285 1.02 -20.83 6.09
N MET A 286 -0.05 -21.51 5.66
CA MET A 286 0.01 -22.45 4.54
C MET A 286 0.39 -21.76 3.22
N LEU A 287 -0.12 -20.55 2.96
CA LEU A 287 0.26 -19.78 1.78
C LEU A 287 1.74 -19.39 1.80
N VAL A 288 2.25 -18.99 2.97
CA VAL A 288 3.68 -18.70 3.15
C VAL A 288 4.51 -19.96 2.91
N LEU A 289 4.12 -21.10 3.47
CA LEU A 289 4.82 -22.38 3.28
C LEU A 289 4.83 -22.83 1.82
N ILE A 290 3.70 -22.72 1.10
CA ILE A 290 3.62 -23.04 -0.33
C ILE A 290 4.56 -22.12 -1.12
N THR A 291 4.53 -20.82 -0.83
CA THR A 291 5.39 -19.84 -1.51
C THR A 291 6.88 -20.15 -1.28
N LEU A 292 7.27 -20.43 -0.03
CA LEU A 292 8.62 -20.83 0.31
C LEU A 292 9.02 -22.16 -0.34
N ALA A 293 8.11 -23.13 -0.42
CA ALA A 293 8.36 -24.41 -1.09
C ALA A 293 8.63 -24.20 -2.60
N PHE A 294 7.85 -23.36 -3.29
CA PHE A 294 8.12 -23.01 -4.69
C PHE A 294 9.44 -22.29 -4.88
N MET A 295 9.78 -21.36 -3.98
CA MET A 295 11.08 -20.69 -3.98
C MET A 295 12.21 -21.70 -3.81
N ALA A 296 12.09 -22.64 -2.86
CA ALA A 296 13.08 -23.68 -2.61
C ALA A 296 13.22 -24.66 -3.79
N LEU A 297 12.10 -25.09 -4.39
CA LEU A 297 12.10 -25.87 -5.63
C LEU A 297 12.77 -25.12 -6.78
N GLY A 298 12.56 -23.81 -6.87
CA GLY A 298 13.23 -22.96 -7.84
C GLY A 298 14.73 -22.85 -7.61
N VAL A 299 15.17 -22.71 -6.36
CA VAL A 299 16.59 -22.77 -6.01
C VAL A 299 17.18 -24.11 -6.41
N ALA A 300 16.54 -25.23 -6.06
CA ALA A 300 16.99 -26.58 -6.39
C ALA A 300 17.10 -26.79 -7.92
N ALA A 301 16.07 -26.40 -8.68
CA ALA A 301 16.09 -26.44 -10.14
C ALA A 301 17.25 -25.61 -10.72
N GLY A 302 17.50 -24.43 -10.15
CA GLY A 302 18.62 -23.58 -10.52
C GLY A 302 20.00 -24.13 -10.18
N LEU A 303 20.14 -24.85 -9.07
CA LEU A 303 21.38 -25.52 -8.68
C LEU A 303 21.70 -26.72 -9.59
N ILE A 304 20.66 -27.44 -10.04
CA ILE A 304 20.79 -28.60 -10.93
C ILE A 304 21.05 -28.15 -12.38
N ALA A 305 20.24 -27.22 -12.90
CA ALA A 305 20.32 -26.79 -14.29
C ALA A 305 21.40 -25.72 -14.56
N GLY A 306 21.83 -24.96 -13.53
CA GLY A 306 22.73 -23.80 -13.67
C GLY A 306 24.17 -24.09 -14.08
N GLY A 307 24.60 -25.36 -14.10
CA GLY A 307 25.95 -25.74 -14.55
C GLY A 307 27.07 -25.07 -13.74
N TYR A 308 27.90 -24.26 -14.42
CA TYR A 308 29.02 -23.53 -13.80
C TYR A 308 28.57 -22.25 -13.05
N ASP A 309 27.39 -21.70 -13.36
CA ASP A 309 26.84 -20.46 -12.76
C ASP A 309 25.65 -20.76 -11.83
N LYS A 310 25.82 -21.75 -10.93
CA LYS A 310 24.75 -22.24 -10.03
C LYS A 310 24.05 -21.11 -9.25
N GLY A 311 24.80 -20.08 -8.83
CA GLY A 311 24.24 -18.95 -8.10
C GLY A 311 23.28 -18.09 -8.91
N GLN A 312 23.54 -17.90 -10.21
CA GLN A 312 22.63 -17.15 -11.08
C GLN A 312 21.39 -17.98 -11.41
N GLY A 313 21.57 -19.26 -11.74
CA GLY A 313 20.47 -20.19 -11.98
C GLY A 313 19.53 -20.31 -10.78
N ALA A 314 20.08 -20.43 -9.57
CA ALA A 314 19.30 -20.50 -8.33
C ALA A 314 18.43 -19.25 -8.10
N ARG A 315 18.95 -18.04 -8.37
CA ARG A 315 18.18 -16.79 -8.23
C ARG A 315 17.05 -16.69 -9.26
N VAL A 316 17.31 -17.05 -10.51
CA VAL A 316 16.29 -17.07 -11.57
C VAL A 316 15.19 -18.07 -11.23
N GLY A 317 15.56 -19.29 -10.84
CA GLY A 317 14.61 -20.30 -10.39
C GLY A 317 13.80 -19.82 -9.19
N MET A 318 14.44 -19.33 -8.12
CA MET A 318 13.75 -18.81 -6.94
C MET A 318 12.70 -17.74 -7.27
N LEU A 319 13.05 -16.74 -8.08
CA LEU A 319 12.14 -15.65 -8.48
C LEU A 319 10.99 -16.14 -9.37
N THR A 320 11.30 -17.08 -10.27
CA THR A 320 10.27 -17.72 -11.09
C THR A 320 9.30 -18.52 -10.21
N GLY A 321 9.80 -19.17 -9.16
CA GLY A 321 9.02 -19.99 -8.23
C GLY A 321 8.08 -19.15 -7.39
N LEU A 322 8.62 -18.07 -6.83
CA LEU A 322 7.83 -17.04 -6.16
C LEU A 322 6.68 -16.56 -7.06
N THR A 323 6.98 -16.27 -8.33
CA THR A 323 5.97 -15.78 -9.26
C THR A 323 4.92 -16.83 -9.58
N MET A 324 5.30 -18.09 -9.79
CA MET A 324 4.35 -19.18 -10.00
C MET A 324 3.44 -19.39 -8.79
N ALA A 325 3.98 -19.37 -7.57
CA ALA A 325 3.18 -19.46 -6.35
C ALA A 325 2.18 -18.31 -6.24
N LEU A 326 2.62 -17.07 -6.48
CA LEU A 326 1.75 -15.90 -6.46
C LEU A 326 0.65 -15.97 -7.52
N LEU A 327 0.96 -16.40 -8.75
CA LEU A 327 -0.04 -16.56 -9.82
C LEU A 327 -1.12 -17.59 -9.45
N ILE A 328 -0.73 -18.72 -8.83
CA ILE A 328 -1.67 -19.74 -8.35
C ILE A 328 -2.55 -19.20 -7.22
N ILE A 329 -1.98 -18.45 -6.28
CA ILE A 329 -2.71 -17.82 -5.18
C ILE A 329 -3.70 -16.77 -5.71
N VAL A 330 -3.27 -15.93 -6.65
CA VAL A 330 -4.13 -14.94 -7.31
C VAL A 330 -5.27 -15.61 -8.07
N ASP A 331 -4.99 -16.69 -8.79
CA ASP A 331 -6.02 -17.49 -9.46
C ASP A 331 -7.04 -18.04 -8.46
N ARG A 332 -6.61 -18.47 -7.27
CA ARG A 332 -7.52 -18.94 -6.23
C ARG A 332 -8.41 -17.81 -5.67
N PHE A 333 -7.89 -16.60 -5.50
CA PHE A 333 -8.71 -15.43 -5.17
C PHE A 333 -9.76 -15.14 -6.25
N MET A 334 -9.38 -15.24 -7.52
CA MET A 334 -10.31 -15.06 -8.64
C MET A 334 -11.41 -16.13 -8.64
N GLN A 335 -11.08 -17.39 -8.36
CA GLN A 335 -12.06 -18.47 -8.23
C GLN A 335 -13.03 -18.29 -7.04
N ALA A 336 -12.60 -17.64 -5.96
CA ALA A 336 -13.45 -17.35 -4.81
C ALA A 336 -14.42 -16.18 -5.05
N TRP A 337 -14.15 -15.34 -6.06
CA TRP A 337 -14.91 -14.13 -6.36
C TRP A 337 -16.42 -14.38 -6.56
N PRO A 338 -16.88 -15.36 -7.36
CA PRO A 338 -18.32 -15.56 -7.55
C PRO A 338 -19.05 -15.93 -6.26
N ALA A 339 -18.42 -16.72 -5.39
CA ALA A 339 -18.98 -17.10 -4.09
C ALA A 339 -19.03 -15.90 -3.13
N TYR A 340 -18.04 -15.01 -3.18
CA TYR A 340 -18.04 -13.76 -2.43
C TYR A 340 -19.17 -12.82 -2.88
N VAL A 341 -19.29 -12.57 -4.20
CA VAL A 341 -20.32 -11.68 -4.78
C VAL A 341 -21.74 -12.18 -4.48
N ALA A 342 -21.95 -13.50 -4.58
CA ALA A 342 -23.25 -14.12 -4.34
C ALA A 342 -23.64 -14.22 -2.86
N ASN A 343 -22.75 -13.88 -1.93
CA ASN A 343 -23.05 -13.96 -0.50
C ASN A 343 -24.18 -12.98 -0.13
N GLY A 344 -25.15 -13.45 0.66
CA GLY A 344 -26.35 -12.68 1.04
C GLY A 344 -26.04 -11.37 1.79
N ARG A 345 -24.84 -11.22 2.37
CA ARG A 345 -24.39 -9.97 2.99
C ARG A 345 -23.87 -8.95 1.97
N ILE A 346 -23.24 -9.41 0.89
CA ILE A 346 -22.65 -8.57 -0.17
C ILE A 346 -23.70 -8.12 -1.19
N LYS A 347 -24.76 -8.93 -1.39
CA LYS A 347 -25.92 -8.58 -2.23
C LYS A 347 -25.53 -8.16 -3.66
N GLY A 348 -24.51 -8.80 -4.24
CA GLY A 348 -24.05 -8.49 -5.59
C GLY A 348 -23.30 -7.16 -5.74
N ARG A 349 -22.88 -6.51 -4.66
CA ARG A 349 -22.11 -5.25 -4.68
C ARG A 349 -20.76 -5.43 -3.97
N PRO A 350 -19.79 -6.13 -4.60
CA PRO A 350 -18.55 -6.53 -3.95
C PRO A 350 -17.58 -5.39 -3.65
N ILE A 351 -17.71 -4.22 -4.28
CA ILE A 351 -16.84 -3.08 -3.99
C ILE A 351 -17.56 -2.13 -3.03
N PRO A 352 -17.22 -2.13 -1.74
CA PRO A 352 -17.90 -1.34 -0.73
C PRO A 352 -17.53 0.14 -0.81
N THR A 353 -18.46 1.01 -0.43
CA THR A 353 -18.23 2.46 -0.30
C THR A 353 -17.95 2.89 1.13
N ALA A 354 -18.09 1.98 2.10
CA ALA A 354 -18.04 2.28 3.51
C ALA A 354 -17.58 1.07 4.35
N ASN A 355 -17.02 1.36 5.54
CA ASN A 355 -16.53 0.39 6.53
C ASN A 355 -15.23 -0.31 6.11
N ALA A 356 -14.60 -1.00 7.07
CA ALA A 356 -13.38 -1.77 6.87
C ALA A 356 -13.62 -3.26 6.54
N SER A 357 -14.83 -3.75 6.80
CA SER A 357 -15.26 -5.12 6.51
C SER A 357 -16.78 -5.21 6.53
N THR A 358 -17.31 -6.27 5.93
CA THR A 358 -18.73 -6.59 5.96
C THR A 358 -19.12 -7.17 7.33
N PRO A 359 -20.04 -6.54 8.09
CA PRO A 359 -20.43 -7.02 9.40
C PRO A 359 -21.07 -8.42 9.35
N ASN A 360 -20.64 -9.31 10.25
CA ASN A 360 -21.14 -10.68 10.38
C ASN A 360 -21.02 -11.51 9.08
N LEU A 361 -20.03 -11.22 8.24
CA LEU A 361 -19.70 -12.07 7.11
C LEU A 361 -19.09 -13.39 7.62
N GLN A 362 -19.65 -14.50 7.18
CA GLN A 362 -19.10 -15.83 7.41
C GLN A 362 -18.58 -16.37 6.08
N GLY A 363 -17.45 -17.05 6.13
CA GLY A 363 -16.79 -17.59 4.95
C GLY A 363 -15.49 -18.28 5.30
N ASP A 364 -14.91 -18.92 4.31
CA ASP A 364 -13.54 -19.44 4.41
C ASP A 364 -12.52 -18.30 4.35
N PHE A 365 -11.23 -18.65 4.45
CA PHE A 365 -10.12 -17.70 4.36
C PHE A 365 -10.20 -16.82 3.09
N TRP A 366 -10.62 -17.39 1.96
CA TRP A 366 -10.66 -16.68 0.68
C TRP A 366 -11.78 -15.64 0.64
N ILE A 367 -12.97 -15.97 1.14
CA ILE A 367 -14.10 -15.04 1.22
C ILE A 367 -13.76 -13.86 2.15
N LEU A 368 -13.26 -14.14 3.36
CA LEU A 368 -12.92 -13.09 4.34
C LEU A 368 -11.75 -12.21 3.86
N SER A 369 -10.75 -12.81 3.21
CA SER A 369 -9.63 -12.05 2.64
C SER A 369 -10.07 -11.22 1.44
N THR A 370 -10.96 -11.74 0.58
CA THR A 370 -11.52 -10.97 -0.56
C THR A 370 -12.35 -9.79 -0.05
N ASP A 371 -13.12 -9.99 1.02
CA ASP A 371 -13.83 -8.90 1.70
C ASP A 371 -12.86 -7.82 2.18
N THR A 372 -11.81 -8.20 2.91
CA THR A 372 -10.82 -7.25 3.41
C THR A 372 -10.13 -6.49 2.26
N LEU A 373 -9.72 -7.19 1.20
CA LEU A 373 -9.04 -6.60 0.04
C LEU A 373 -9.94 -5.61 -0.72
N THR A 374 -11.23 -5.91 -0.89
CA THR A 374 -12.18 -5.00 -1.56
C THR A 374 -12.48 -3.76 -0.72
N HIS A 375 -12.53 -3.86 0.61
CA HIS A 375 -12.71 -2.71 1.50
C HIS A 375 -11.52 -1.76 1.50
N ILE A 376 -10.29 -2.27 1.51
CA ILE A 376 -9.09 -1.41 1.51
C ILE A 376 -8.74 -0.86 0.13
N LEU A 377 -9.29 -1.42 -0.95
CA LEU A 377 -8.96 -1.05 -2.34
C LEU A 377 -9.06 0.45 -2.61
N LEU A 378 -10.24 1.04 -2.39
CA LEU A 378 -10.48 2.45 -2.72
C LEU A 378 -9.72 3.42 -1.81
N PRO A 379 -9.73 3.26 -0.46
CA PRO A 379 -8.92 4.11 0.41
C PRO A 379 -7.42 4.05 0.07
N THR A 380 -6.90 2.85 -0.21
CA THR A 380 -5.49 2.69 -0.59
C THR A 380 -5.19 3.35 -1.93
N ILE A 381 -6.06 3.25 -2.94
CA ILE A 381 -5.89 3.97 -4.21
C ILE A 381 -5.90 5.48 -3.98
N ALA A 382 -6.84 6.00 -3.17
CA ALA A 382 -6.93 7.43 -2.86
C ALA A 382 -5.62 7.96 -2.26
N LEU A 383 -5.10 7.29 -1.23
CA LEU A 383 -3.82 7.64 -0.59
C LEU A 383 -2.63 7.46 -1.54
N THR A 384 -2.62 6.39 -2.33
CA THR A 384 -1.55 6.11 -3.30
C THR A 384 -1.45 7.22 -4.36
N LEU A 385 -2.58 7.67 -4.91
CA LEU A 385 -2.60 8.71 -5.96
C LEU A 385 -2.04 10.05 -5.47
N ILE A 386 -2.32 10.41 -4.21
CA ILE A 386 -1.80 11.63 -3.58
C ILE A 386 -0.27 11.57 -3.48
N SER A 387 0.27 10.47 -2.93
CA SER A 387 1.72 10.31 -2.75
C SER A 387 2.46 10.03 -4.07
N LEU A 388 1.82 9.41 -5.06
CA LEU A 388 2.41 9.05 -6.35
C LEU A 388 2.94 10.28 -7.10
N ALA A 389 2.22 11.40 -7.04
CA ALA A 389 2.66 12.64 -7.67
C ALA A 389 3.98 13.15 -7.08
N SER A 390 4.11 13.13 -5.75
CA SER A 390 5.33 13.50 -5.04
C SER A 390 6.48 12.57 -5.40
N TYR A 391 6.29 11.25 -5.23
CA TYR A 391 7.35 10.28 -5.50
C TYR A 391 7.84 10.32 -6.95
N SER A 392 6.94 10.36 -7.93
CA SER A 392 7.34 10.45 -9.35
C SER A 392 8.15 11.70 -9.66
N ARG A 393 7.74 12.88 -9.14
CA ARG A 393 8.45 14.14 -9.34
C ARG A 393 9.84 14.13 -8.70
N TYR A 394 9.93 13.71 -7.44
CA TYR A 394 11.21 13.67 -6.74
C TYR A 394 12.16 12.63 -7.31
N SER A 395 11.65 11.43 -7.66
CA SER A 395 12.47 10.39 -8.27
C SER A 395 12.96 10.80 -9.65
N ARG A 396 12.13 11.51 -10.42
CA ARG A 396 12.55 12.09 -11.71
C ARG A 396 13.66 13.11 -11.51
N ALA A 397 13.49 14.07 -10.60
CA ALA A 397 14.47 15.12 -10.34
C ALA A 397 15.81 14.54 -9.87
N SER A 398 15.79 13.62 -8.90
CA SER A 398 16.99 12.98 -8.38
C SER A 398 17.69 12.15 -9.45
N MET A 399 16.95 11.42 -10.28
CA MET A 399 17.54 10.64 -11.37
C MET A 399 18.22 11.54 -12.42
N LEU A 400 17.60 12.67 -12.80
CA LEU A 400 18.21 13.63 -13.72
C LEU A 400 19.48 14.28 -13.15
N GLU A 401 19.46 14.64 -11.87
CA GLU A 401 20.64 15.17 -11.17
C GLU A 401 21.78 14.16 -11.17
N ILE A 402 21.51 12.93 -10.75
CA ILE A 402 22.50 11.86 -10.66
C ILE A 402 23.09 11.52 -12.04
N MET A 403 22.25 11.45 -13.08
CA MET A 403 22.71 11.14 -14.45
C MET A 403 23.65 12.19 -15.04
N ASN A 404 23.67 13.40 -14.47
CA ASN A 404 24.55 14.50 -14.86
C ASN A 404 25.87 14.57 -14.07
N GLN A 405 26.07 13.68 -13.08
CA GLN A 405 27.28 13.67 -12.24
C GLN A 405 28.52 13.13 -12.99
N ASP A 406 29.71 13.62 -12.62
CA ASP A 406 30.96 13.27 -13.30
C ASP A 406 31.35 11.80 -13.19
N TYR A 407 30.99 11.13 -12.09
CA TYR A 407 31.24 9.69 -11.95
C TYR A 407 30.42 8.84 -12.93
N ILE A 408 29.23 9.31 -13.33
CA ILE A 408 28.41 8.66 -14.37
C ILE A 408 29.06 8.85 -15.74
N ARG A 409 29.53 10.07 -16.04
CA ARG A 409 30.30 10.35 -17.28
C ARG A 409 31.57 9.49 -17.36
N THR A 410 32.27 9.34 -16.24
CA THR A 410 33.46 8.48 -16.12
C THR A 410 33.12 7.01 -16.34
N ALA A 411 32.02 6.50 -15.79
CA ALA A 411 31.56 5.14 -16.03
C ALA A 411 31.23 4.88 -17.51
N ARG A 412 30.57 5.84 -18.17
CA ARG A 412 30.32 5.79 -19.62
C ARG A 412 31.63 5.82 -20.43
N ALA A 413 32.57 6.68 -20.07
CA ALA A 413 33.88 6.76 -20.72
C ALA A 413 34.69 5.46 -20.59
N LYS A 414 34.52 4.73 -19.48
CA LYS A 414 35.10 3.40 -19.27
C LYS A 414 34.39 2.28 -20.04
N GLY A 415 33.42 2.58 -20.89
CA GLY A 415 32.69 1.60 -21.71
C GLY A 415 31.65 0.79 -20.94
N VAL A 416 31.24 1.21 -19.73
CA VAL A 416 30.18 0.52 -18.98
C VAL A 416 28.86 0.67 -19.75
N SER A 417 28.18 -0.45 -19.98
CA SER A 417 26.88 -0.47 -20.67
C SER A 417 25.86 0.44 -19.99
N GLU A 418 25.03 1.16 -20.75
CA GLU A 418 24.05 2.11 -20.21
C GLU A 418 23.11 1.48 -19.17
N ARG A 419 22.73 0.21 -19.36
CA ARG A 419 21.93 -0.54 -18.39
C ARG A 419 22.60 -0.66 -17.02
N SER A 420 23.90 -0.95 -16.99
CA SER A 420 24.70 -1.02 -15.76
C SER A 420 24.92 0.37 -15.18
N VAL A 421 25.15 1.39 -16.01
CA VAL A 421 25.21 2.79 -15.56
C VAL A 421 23.92 3.17 -14.84
N VAL A 422 22.77 2.88 -15.43
CA VAL A 422 21.46 3.19 -14.85
C VAL A 422 21.18 2.34 -13.60
N MET A 423 21.16 1.02 -13.70
CA MET A 423 20.70 0.16 -12.61
C MET A 423 21.69 0.06 -11.44
N LYS A 424 22.99 0.06 -11.72
CA LYS A 424 24.03 -0.17 -10.70
C LYS A 424 24.59 1.13 -10.13
N HIS A 425 24.76 2.16 -10.96
CA HIS A 425 25.40 3.41 -10.54
C HIS A 425 24.40 4.52 -10.25
N ALA A 426 23.46 4.79 -11.16
CA ALA A 426 22.56 5.92 -11.01
C ALA A 426 21.37 5.62 -10.06
N PHE A 427 20.63 4.55 -10.31
CA PHE A 427 19.40 4.20 -9.57
C PHE A 427 19.65 4.09 -8.06
N ARG A 428 20.68 3.32 -7.66
CA ARG A 428 21.02 3.13 -6.25
C ARG A 428 21.35 4.46 -5.55
N ASN A 429 22.01 5.39 -6.24
CA ASN A 429 22.36 6.69 -5.69
C ASN A 429 21.17 7.67 -5.70
N ALA A 430 20.27 7.56 -6.68
CA ALA A 430 19.03 8.33 -6.74
C ALA A 430 18.03 7.96 -5.62
N LEU A 431 18.16 6.78 -5.02
CA LEU A 431 17.36 6.37 -3.85
C LEU A 431 17.78 7.06 -2.55
N ILE A 432 19.00 7.59 -2.45
CA ILE A 432 19.51 8.17 -1.19
C ILE A 432 18.69 9.40 -0.78
N PRO A 433 18.44 10.41 -1.66
CA PRO A 433 17.59 11.54 -1.29
C PRO A 433 16.12 11.16 -1.11
N LEU A 434 15.65 10.11 -1.79
CA LEU A 434 14.27 9.63 -1.70
C LEU A 434 13.96 9.01 -0.34
N ALA A 435 14.93 8.39 0.33
CA ALA A 435 14.75 7.84 1.67
C ALA A 435 14.30 8.91 2.67
N THR A 436 14.85 10.12 2.59
CA THR A 436 14.46 11.26 3.44
C THR A 436 13.04 11.73 3.15
N ILE A 437 12.62 11.69 1.88
CA ILE A 437 11.25 12.09 1.50
C ILE A 437 10.24 11.05 1.98
N ILE A 438 10.55 9.75 1.87
CA ILE A 438 9.71 8.68 2.40
C ILE A 438 9.42 8.90 3.89
N ALA A 439 10.43 9.32 4.66
CA ALA A 439 10.30 9.63 6.08
C ALA A 439 9.25 10.71 6.37
N MET A 440 9.35 11.82 5.64
CA MET A 440 8.48 12.98 5.83
C MET A 440 7.06 12.68 5.36
N ASP A 441 6.92 11.90 4.29
CA ASP A 441 5.62 11.56 3.71
C ASP A 441 4.80 10.66 4.63
N ILE A 442 5.41 9.72 5.36
CA ILE A 442 4.67 8.85 6.29
C ILE A 442 3.89 9.67 7.33
N GLY A 443 4.47 10.76 7.85
CA GLY A 443 3.77 11.67 8.77
C GLY A 443 2.58 12.38 8.11
N ALA A 444 2.75 12.84 6.87
CA ALA A 444 1.70 13.48 6.10
C ALA A 444 0.56 12.50 5.74
N ILE A 445 0.89 11.25 5.42
CA ILE A 445 -0.07 10.20 5.08
C ILE A 445 -0.97 9.88 6.28
N ILE A 446 -0.47 9.91 7.53
CA ILE A 446 -1.33 9.71 8.71
C ILE A 446 -2.39 10.83 8.81
N GLY A 447 -2.02 12.08 8.53
CA GLY A 447 -2.97 13.19 8.47
C GLY A 447 -3.97 13.06 7.31
N GLY A 448 -3.50 12.68 6.11
CA GLY A 448 -4.36 12.43 4.95
C GLY A 448 -5.27 11.20 5.12
N ALA A 449 -4.84 10.22 5.89
CA ALA A 449 -5.62 9.04 6.24
C ALA A 449 -6.87 9.42 7.04
N ALA A 450 -6.82 10.43 7.93
CA ALA A 450 -8.00 10.86 8.67
C ALA A 450 -9.16 11.32 7.77
N ILE A 451 -8.86 12.09 6.72
CA ILE A 451 -9.85 12.54 5.74
C ILE A 451 -10.38 11.34 4.94
N THR A 452 -9.48 10.46 4.49
CA THR A 452 -9.82 9.28 3.71
C THR A 452 -10.70 8.31 4.52
N GLU A 453 -10.34 8.05 5.77
CA GLU A 453 -11.08 7.23 6.71
C GLU A 453 -12.49 7.77 6.95
N ARG A 454 -12.62 9.08 7.14
CA ARG A 454 -13.93 9.73 7.33
C ARG A 454 -14.82 9.55 6.10
N ILE A 455 -14.26 9.72 4.90
CA ILE A 455 -15.01 9.57 3.65
C ILE A 455 -15.45 8.13 3.48
N PHE A 456 -14.56 7.14 3.63
CA PHE A 456 -14.89 5.73 3.49
C PHE A 456 -15.47 5.09 4.77
N ALA A 457 -15.83 5.87 5.79
CA ALA A 457 -16.33 5.37 7.08
C ALA A 457 -15.48 4.23 7.69
N PHE A 458 -14.16 4.29 7.50
CA PHE A 458 -13.22 3.38 8.14
C PHE A 458 -13.04 3.81 9.58
N LYS A 459 -13.19 2.88 10.53
CA LYS A 459 -12.97 3.14 11.97
C LYS A 459 -11.48 3.13 12.30
N GLY A 460 -10.73 4.08 11.73
CA GLY A 460 -9.31 4.29 11.98
C GLY A 460 -9.04 5.36 13.04
N MET A 461 -7.76 5.64 13.28
CA MET A 461 -7.30 6.63 14.25
C MET A 461 -7.84 8.03 13.94
N GLY A 462 -7.88 8.43 12.68
CA GLY A 462 -8.34 9.75 12.30
C GLY A 462 -9.83 9.94 12.55
N THR A 463 -10.66 8.95 12.20
CA THR A 463 -12.09 8.99 12.57
C THR A 463 -12.31 8.99 14.08
N LEU A 464 -11.58 8.15 14.82
CA LEU A 464 -11.67 8.12 16.28
C LEU A 464 -11.31 9.48 16.89
N PHE A 465 -10.26 10.12 16.38
CA PHE A 465 -9.84 11.45 16.81
C PHE A 465 -10.90 12.52 16.52
N LEU A 466 -11.41 12.57 15.28
CA LEU A 466 -12.42 13.54 14.86
C LEU A 466 -13.75 13.35 15.60
N ASP A 467 -14.21 12.11 15.75
CA ASP A 467 -15.45 11.79 16.46
C ASP A 467 -15.31 12.14 17.96
N SER A 468 -14.16 11.86 18.58
CA SER A 468 -13.92 12.18 19.99
C SER A 468 -13.74 13.67 20.24
N LEU A 469 -13.15 14.41 19.29
CA LEU A 469 -13.11 15.88 19.34
C LEU A 469 -14.52 16.48 19.26
N ALA A 470 -15.39 15.95 18.39
CA ALA A 470 -16.74 16.43 18.24
C ALA A 470 -17.61 16.22 19.50
N HIS A 471 -17.31 15.21 20.31
CA HIS A 471 -18.01 14.91 21.57
C HIS A 471 -17.24 15.37 22.81
N THR A 472 -16.15 16.13 22.68
CA THR A 472 -15.34 16.60 23.80
C THR A 472 -14.87 15.46 24.73
N ASP A 473 -14.37 14.36 24.16
CA ASP A 473 -13.87 13.21 24.90
C ASP A 473 -12.32 13.22 24.94
N PRO A 474 -11.68 13.66 26.04
CA PRO A 474 -10.23 13.86 26.07
C PRO A 474 -9.45 12.55 25.98
N ASN A 475 -9.95 11.46 26.56
CA ASN A 475 -9.18 10.22 26.71
C ASN A 475 -8.86 9.57 25.34
N PRO A 476 -9.83 9.33 24.43
CA PRO A 476 -9.53 8.81 23.10
C PRO A 476 -8.76 9.80 22.22
N VAL A 477 -9.05 11.12 22.32
CA VAL A 477 -8.30 12.16 21.57
C VAL A 477 -6.82 12.07 21.91
N MET A 478 -6.51 12.00 23.20
CA MET A 478 -5.13 11.92 23.65
C MET A 478 -4.48 10.58 23.37
N GLY A 479 -5.24 9.48 23.40
CA GLY A 479 -4.79 8.17 22.96
C GLY A 479 -4.30 8.20 21.51
N VAL A 480 -5.11 8.75 20.59
CA VAL A 480 -4.73 8.89 19.18
C VAL A 480 -3.58 9.88 19.01
N PHE A 481 -3.60 11.01 19.72
CA PHE A 481 -2.55 12.03 19.64
C PHE A 481 -1.18 11.47 20.05
N LEU A 482 -1.08 10.82 21.21
CA LEU A 482 0.17 10.21 21.66
C LEU A 482 0.65 9.12 20.73
N LEU A 483 -0.23 8.23 20.28
CA LEU A 483 0.16 7.16 19.36
C LEU A 483 0.64 7.71 18.02
N THR A 484 -0.04 8.71 17.46
CA THR A 484 0.38 9.38 16.23
C THR A 484 1.75 10.05 16.40
N GLY A 485 1.96 10.73 17.53
CA GLY A 485 3.25 11.32 17.88
C GLY A 485 4.36 10.26 17.98
N ILE A 486 4.14 9.20 18.76
CA ILE A 486 5.10 8.08 18.91
C ILE A 486 5.39 7.44 17.56
N MET A 487 4.38 7.16 16.74
CA MET A 487 4.54 6.62 15.40
C MET A 487 5.37 7.53 14.51
N ALA A 488 5.11 8.84 14.52
CA ALA A 488 5.92 9.81 13.78
C ALA A 488 7.39 9.80 14.24
N LEU A 489 7.67 9.62 15.54
CA LEU A 489 9.03 9.48 16.04
C LEU A 489 9.69 8.19 15.59
N VAL A 490 8.96 7.07 15.65
CA VAL A 490 9.44 5.76 15.18
C VAL A 490 9.77 5.82 13.69
N PHE A 491 8.88 6.37 12.85
CA PHE A 491 9.13 6.48 11.41
C PHE A 491 10.29 7.41 11.07
N ASN A 492 10.44 8.52 11.79
CA ASN A 492 11.60 9.39 11.66
C ASN A 492 12.91 8.67 12.01
N LEU A 493 12.91 7.86 13.08
CA LEU A 493 14.08 7.07 13.46
C LEU A 493 14.39 5.99 12.41
N VAL A 494 13.36 5.28 11.93
CA VAL A 494 13.50 4.29 10.85
C VAL A 494 14.10 4.95 9.61
N ALA A 495 13.69 6.17 9.28
CA ALA A 495 14.25 6.91 8.16
C ALA A 495 15.72 7.32 8.35
N ASP A 496 16.09 7.82 9.53
CA ASP A 496 17.49 8.13 9.84
C ASP A 496 18.38 6.87 9.69
N LEU A 497 17.86 5.71 10.13
CA LEU A 497 18.52 4.42 9.97
C LEU A 497 18.60 4.00 8.50
N LEU A 498 17.51 4.10 7.73
CA LEU A 498 17.50 3.81 6.29
C LEU A 498 18.49 4.70 5.53
N TYR A 499 18.53 5.99 5.84
CA TYR A 499 19.51 6.93 5.29
C TYR A 499 20.94 6.46 5.59
N SER A 500 21.24 6.10 6.85
CA SER A 500 22.57 5.61 7.23
C SER A 500 22.97 4.30 6.55
N ALA A 501 22.00 3.42 6.27
CA ALA A 501 22.22 2.14 5.61
C ALA A 501 22.41 2.28 4.09
N LEU A 502 21.71 3.23 3.48
CA LEU A 502 21.81 3.55 2.05
C LEU A 502 23.05 4.41 1.73
N ASP A 503 23.47 5.25 2.68
CA ASP A 503 24.67 6.09 2.82
C ASP A 503 26.06 5.39 2.91
N PRO A 504 26.78 4.96 1.83
CA PRO A 504 28.05 4.26 2.00
C PRO A 504 29.16 5.15 2.59
N ARG A 505 29.07 6.48 2.43
CA ARG A 505 30.06 7.47 2.89
C ARG A 505 30.00 7.67 4.40
N VAL A 506 28.84 7.44 5.02
CA VAL A 506 28.65 7.49 6.47
C VAL A 506 29.35 6.31 7.16
N ARG A 507 29.41 5.14 6.51
CA ARG A 507 30.13 3.95 7.03
C ARG A 507 31.64 4.14 7.13
N VAL A 508 32.26 4.91 6.23
CA VAL A 508 33.73 5.11 6.19
C VAL A 508 34.23 6.01 7.32
N LYS A 509 33.37 6.80 7.97
CA LYS A 509 33.75 7.61 9.14
C LYS A 509 33.62 6.88 10.48
N ALA A 510 33.14 5.64 10.48
CA ALA A 510 32.95 4.83 11.68
C ALA A 510 33.94 3.65 11.79
N SER A 511 34.89 3.55 10.85
CA SER A 511 35.99 2.57 10.85
C SER A 511 37.32 3.23 11.17
#